data_AF-A0A6B2G8L6-F1
#
_entry.id   AF-A0A6B2G8L6-F1
#
_cell.length_a   1.000
_cell.length_b   1.000
_cell.length_c   1.000
_cell.angle_alpha   90.00
_cell.angle_beta   90.00
_cell.angle_gamma   90.00
#
_symmetry.space_group_name_H-M   'P 1'
#
loop_
_entity.id
_entity.type
_entity.pdbx_description
1 polymer ?
#
loop_
_entity_poly.entity_id
_entity_poly.type
_entity_poly.pdbx_seq_one_letter_code
_entity_poly.pdbx_strand_id
1 'polypeptide(L)'
;PETQSVIDWILDTPFVLSANLHGGTLVANYPFDDNPYSQKQYSPTPDDSIFKFLAQSYANDHPTMHVNEPSWDCKEVAEPDRFSSGITNGASWYTVPGGMQDFNYVYSNCFDITLELGCLKFPPDSYLNTYWEENKFAMINFINKVHMGIKGLVTDSGIYMLSDVTISVDGINHPILSTKYGDYFRLLLPGTYVVTASKKGYTSQSKKITVDGTTPVRVDFDMIKSSTERVKNGYTRAHVRINGKLKKTAAKGHIYHWKA
;
A
#
# COMPACT_ATOMS: atom_id res chain seq x y z
N PRO A 1 13.29 8.66 20.56
CA PRO A 1 13.42 7.18 20.63
C PRO A 1 12.23 6.47 19.99
N GLU A 2 11.04 6.99 20.29
CA GLU A 2 9.72 6.69 19.74
C GLU A 2 9.73 6.60 18.20
N THR A 3 10.29 7.61 17.51
CA THR A 3 10.40 7.60 16.03
C THR A 3 11.14 6.38 15.51
N GLN A 4 12.28 6.03 16.11
CA GLN A 4 13.05 4.86 15.68
C GLN A 4 12.25 3.57 15.91
N SER A 5 11.60 3.43 17.07
CA SER A 5 10.79 2.25 17.38
C SER A 5 9.61 2.08 16.41
N VAL A 6 8.98 3.18 15.99
CA VAL A 6 7.88 3.14 15.02
C VAL A 6 8.40 2.86 13.61
N ILE A 7 9.55 3.41 13.22
CA ILE A 7 10.22 3.06 11.96
C ILE A 7 10.50 1.55 11.91
N ASP A 8 11.12 1.01 12.96
CA ASP A 8 11.46 -0.42 13.03
C ASP A 8 10.20 -1.29 12.93
N TRP A 9 9.11 -0.88 13.59
CA TRP A 9 7.84 -1.59 13.56
C TRP A 9 7.17 -1.57 12.18
N ILE A 10 7.14 -0.41 11.52
CA ILE A 10 6.58 -0.25 10.17
C ILE A 10 7.35 -1.09 9.16
N LEU A 11 8.68 -1.15 9.28
CA LEU A 11 9.53 -1.89 8.33
C LEU A 11 9.54 -3.41 8.58
N ASP A 12 9.27 -3.88 9.80
CA ASP A 12 9.21 -5.31 10.13
C ASP A 12 7.84 -5.96 9.84
N THR A 13 6.76 -5.17 9.87
CA THR A 13 5.39 -5.65 9.69
C THR A 13 4.85 -5.27 8.31
N PRO A 14 4.21 -6.19 7.56
CA PRO A 14 3.64 -5.88 6.25
C PRO A 14 2.30 -5.14 6.38
N PHE A 15 2.32 -3.93 6.95
CA PHE A 15 1.14 -3.06 7.01
C PHE A 15 0.67 -2.68 5.60
N VAL A 16 -0.64 -2.64 5.43
CA VAL A 16 -1.31 -2.36 4.14
C VAL A 16 -2.04 -1.03 4.19
N LEU A 17 -2.80 -0.80 5.26
CA LEU A 17 -3.56 0.41 5.51
C LEU A 17 -3.34 0.82 6.96
N SER A 18 -3.15 2.11 7.18
CA SER A 18 -2.95 2.72 8.49
C SER A 18 -3.63 4.08 8.55
N ALA A 19 -3.90 4.54 9.77
CA ALA A 19 -4.23 5.92 10.03
C ALA A 19 -3.61 6.35 11.36
N ASN A 20 -3.07 7.57 11.40
CA ASN A 20 -2.58 8.19 12.62
C ASN A 20 -3.56 9.28 13.08
N LEU A 21 -3.76 9.39 14.40
CA LEU A 21 -4.84 10.19 14.99
C LEU A 21 -4.30 11.47 15.62
N HIS A 22 -4.89 12.60 15.27
CA HIS A 22 -4.50 13.94 15.66
C HIS A 22 -5.71 14.74 16.17
N GLY A 23 -5.43 15.92 16.71
CA GLY A 23 -6.44 16.89 17.11
C GLY A 23 -5.94 18.32 16.90
N GLY A 24 -6.90 19.23 16.77
CA GLY A 24 -6.65 20.63 16.43
C GLY A 24 -7.53 21.12 15.28
N THR A 25 -8.07 20.20 14.48
CA THR A 25 -9.11 20.48 13.49
C THR A 25 -10.00 19.25 13.26
N LEU A 26 -10.92 19.31 12.30
CA LEU A 26 -11.77 18.18 11.91
C LEU A 26 -11.64 17.89 10.41
N VAL A 27 -10.75 16.97 10.02
CA VAL A 27 -10.49 16.61 8.62
C VAL A 27 -9.77 15.27 8.48
N ALA A 28 -10.00 14.56 7.38
CA ALA A 28 -9.14 13.47 6.94
C ALA A 28 -8.07 13.99 5.96
N ASN A 29 -6.84 14.08 6.45
CA ASN A 29 -5.66 14.51 5.71
C ASN A 29 -4.99 13.33 4.98
N TYR A 30 -4.64 13.50 3.72
CA TYR A 30 -3.99 12.47 2.93
C TYR A 30 -2.70 12.97 2.22
N PRO A 31 -1.77 12.04 1.90
CA PRO A 31 -0.51 12.37 1.25
C PRO A 31 -0.61 13.15 -0.07
N PHE A 32 0.45 13.85 -0.48
CA PHE A 32 1.66 14.13 0.32
C PHE A 32 1.45 15.32 1.26
N ASP A 33 2.16 15.31 2.39
CA ASP A 33 2.20 16.38 3.38
C ASP A 33 3.18 17.50 3.00
N ASP A 34 4.12 17.26 2.10
CA ASP A 34 5.05 18.28 1.62
C ASP A 34 5.25 18.28 0.10
N ASN A 35 6.12 19.18 -0.35
CA ASN A 35 6.60 19.24 -1.72
C ASN A 35 8.01 19.85 -1.78
N PRO A 36 8.76 19.65 -2.87
CA PRO A 36 10.12 20.16 -3.01
C PRO A 36 10.28 21.68 -2.88
N TYR A 37 9.19 22.44 -3.01
CA TYR A 37 9.18 23.90 -2.94
C TYR A 37 8.79 24.42 -1.56
N SER A 38 8.37 23.54 -0.63
CA SER A 38 7.85 23.93 0.69
C SER A 38 6.69 24.94 0.60
N GLN A 39 5.87 24.85 -0.44
CA GLN A 39 4.75 25.77 -0.69
C GLN A 39 3.41 25.14 -0.32
N LYS A 40 2.45 25.95 0.12
CA LYS A 40 1.06 25.50 0.30
C LYS A 40 0.42 25.26 -1.07
N GLN A 41 0.51 24.03 -1.55
CA GLN A 41 -0.02 23.64 -2.85
C GLN A 41 -0.30 22.14 -2.89
N TYR A 42 -1.21 21.76 -3.77
CA TYR A 42 -1.57 20.38 -3.99
C TYR A 42 -0.37 19.52 -4.43
N SER A 43 -0.09 18.45 -3.70
CA SER A 43 1.03 17.53 -3.93
C SER A 43 0.52 16.09 -4.01
N PRO A 44 0.11 15.61 -5.21
CA PRO A 44 -0.50 14.29 -5.35
C PRO A 44 0.51 13.15 -5.25
N THR A 45 0.08 12.03 -4.69
CA THR A 45 0.79 10.75 -4.85
C THR A 45 0.45 10.10 -6.20
N PRO A 46 1.24 9.11 -6.65
CA PRO A 46 0.81 8.22 -7.74
C PRO A 46 -0.53 7.51 -7.46
N ASP A 47 -0.91 7.36 -6.19
CA ASP A 47 -2.14 6.73 -5.71
C ASP A 47 -3.20 7.75 -5.24
N ASP A 48 -3.14 8.98 -5.73
CA ASP A 48 -4.00 10.10 -5.29
C ASP A 48 -5.49 9.76 -5.20
N SER A 49 -6.00 9.05 -6.22
CA SER A 49 -7.43 8.70 -6.29
C SER A 49 -7.86 7.78 -5.15
N ILE A 50 -7.03 6.81 -4.77
CA ILE A 50 -7.39 5.89 -3.68
C ILE A 50 -7.19 6.55 -2.31
N PHE A 51 -6.19 7.42 -2.14
CA PHE A 51 -6.05 8.21 -0.93
C PHE A 51 -7.24 9.13 -0.68
N LYS A 52 -7.72 9.84 -1.71
CA LYS A 52 -8.97 10.60 -1.65
C LYS A 52 -10.15 9.73 -1.24
N PHE A 53 -10.29 8.55 -1.85
CA PHE A 53 -11.36 7.63 -1.50
C PHE A 53 -11.29 7.16 -0.05
N LEU A 54 -10.09 6.80 0.44
CA LEU A 54 -9.86 6.37 1.82
C LEU A 54 -10.21 7.48 2.82
N ALA A 55 -9.71 8.70 2.61
CA ALA A 55 -10.03 9.86 3.41
C ALA A 55 -11.55 10.17 3.39
N GLN A 56 -12.16 10.17 2.20
CA GLN A 56 -13.58 10.44 2.04
C GLN A 56 -14.45 9.38 2.73
N SER A 57 -14.01 8.12 2.73
CA SER A 57 -14.74 7.04 3.40
C SER A 57 -14.82 7.20 4.91
N TYR A 58 -13.76 7.75 5.53
CA TYR A 58 -13.79 8.11 6.95
C TYR A 58 -14.68 9.34 7.17
N ALA A 59 -14.45 10.42 6.41
CA ALA A 59 -15.17 11.67 6.58
C ALA A 59 -16.70 11.54 6.39
N ASN A 60 -17.14 10.72 5.44
CA ASN A 60 -18.56 10.48 5.16
C ASN A 60 -19.27 9.71 6.29
N ASP A 61 -18.56 8.79 6.95
CA ASP A 61 -19.13 7.99 8.03
C ASP A 61 -19.04 8.70 9.38
N HIS A 62 -18.24 9.76 9.48
CA HIS A 62 -18.27 10.68 10.61
C HIS A 62 -19.48 11.64 10.48
N PRO A 63 -20.27 11.88 11.55
CA PRO A 63 -21.50 12.67 11.48
C PRO A 63 -21.34 14.10 10.92
N THR A 64 -20.20 14.73 11.17
CA THR A 64 -19.98 16.15 10.84
C THR A 64 -18.73 16.43 10.00
N MET A 65 -17.81 15.46 9.80
CA MET A 65 -16.52 15.76 9.17
C MET A 65 -16.70 16.13 7.70
N HIS A 66 -17.58 15.41 6.99
CA HIS A 66 -17.92 15.69 5.58
C HIS A 66 -18.70 16.99 5.35
N VAL A 67 -19.20 17.63 6.42
CA VAL A 67 -19.99 18.86 6.31
C VAL A 67 -19.04 20.02 6.00
N ASN A 68 -19.36 20.83 4.99
CA ASN A 68 -18.49 21.96 4.59
C ASN A 68 -18.33 23.04 5.68
N GLU A 69 -19.32 23.13 6.59
CA GLU A 69 -19.41 24.10 7.68
C GLU A 69 -19.82 23.38 8.98
N PRO A 70 -18.95 22.53 9.56
CA PRO A 70 -19.29 21.81 10.77
C PRO A 70 -19.40 22.79 11.95
N SER A 71 -20.25 22.48 12.92
CA SER A 71 -20.30 23.24 14.18
C SER A 71 -18.94 23.14 14.88
N TRP A 72 -18.42 24.27 15.33
CA TRP A 72 -17.09 24.38 15.92
C TRP A 72 -17.19 24.78 17.40
N ASP A 73 -16.90 23.83 18.29
CA ASP A 73 -17.00 24.07 19.74
C ASP A 73 -15.83 24.92 20.29
N CYS A 74 -14.72 25.02 19.54
CA CYS A 74 -13.54 25.76 19.95
C CYS A 74 -13.65 27.25 19.64
N LYS A 75 -14.38 27.96 20.50
CA LYS A 75 -14.64 29.41 20.39
C LYS A 75 -13.39 30.30 20.39
N GLU A 76 -12.24 29.76 20.80
CA GLU A 76 -10.95 30.46 20.82
C GLU A 76 -10.29 30.56 19.44
N VAL A 77 -10.71 29.71 18.49
CA VAL A 77 -10.19 29.76 17.11
C VAL A 77 -10.98 30.81 16.33
N ALA A 78 -10.33 31.95 16.06
CA ALA A 78 -10.97 33.07 15.38
C ALA A 78 -11.42 32.73 13.95
N GLU A 79 -10.63 31.92 13.24
CA GLU A 79 -10.90 31.49 11.86
C GLU A 79 -10.71 29.97 11.78
N PRO A 80 -11.79 29.18 11.92
CA PRO A 80 -11.69 27.72 11.82
C PRO A 80 -11.37 27.29 10.39
N ASP A 81 -10.53 26.25 10.25
CA ASP A 81 -10.28 25.64 8.95
C ASP A 81 -11.58 25.10 8.34
N ARG A 82 -11.69 25.19 7.01
CA ARG A 82 -12.84 24.66 6.25
C ARG A 82 -12.34 23.78 5.12
N PHE A 83 -12.81 22.53 5.12
CA PHE A 83 -12.41 21.53 4.14
C PHE A 83 -13.62 21.03 3.38
N SER A 84 -13.60 21.18 2.07
CA SER A 84 -14.67 20.66 1.23
C SER A 84 -14.74 19.14 1.37
N SER A 85 -15.93 18.62 1.68
CA SER A 85 -16.16 17.19 1.89
C SER A 85 -15.36 16.56 3.03
N GLY A 86 -14.77 17.35 3.93
CA GLY A 86 -14.07 16.84 5.11
C GLY A 86 -12.71 16.19 4.84
N ILE A 87 -12.12 16.42 3.67
CA ILE A 87 -10.81 15.87 3.31
C ILE A 87 -9.84 16.95 2.84
N THR A 88 -8.55 16.71 2.99
CA THR A 88 -7.51 17.61 2.44
C THR A 88 -6.26 16.85 2.03
N ASN A 89 -5.61 17.30 0.97
CA ASN A 89 -4.21 16.95 0.73
C ASN A 89 -3.34 17.75 1.70
N GLY A 90 -2.36 17.10 2.34
CA GLY A 90 -1.56 17.73 3.40
C GLY A 90 -0.82 18.97 2.95
N ALA A 91 -0.01 18.86 1.89
CA ALA A 91 0.73 19.99 1.35
C ALA A 91 -0.19 21.15 0.88
N SER A 92 -1.42 20.84 0.47
CA SER A 92 -2.43 21.85 0.10
C SER A 92 -3.01 22.59 1.30
N TRP A 93 -3.02 21.98 2.49
CA TRP A 93 -3.43 22.62 3.74
C TRP A 93 -2.29 23.46 4.32
N TYR A 94 -1.16 22.82 4.61
CA TYR A 94 0.13 23.42 4.94
C TYR A 94 1.24 22.35 4.86
N THR A 95 2.47 22.74 4.58
CA THR A 95 3.56 21.79 4.36
C THR A 95 4.12 21.23 5.67
N VAL A 96 4.27 19.90 5.75
CA VAL A 96 4.83 19.18 6.91
C VAL A 96 5.91 18.20 6.46
N PRO A 97 7.19 18.62 6.39
CA PRO A 97 8.28 17.70 6.06
C PRO A 97 8.60 16.77 7.23
N GLY A 98 8.93 15.51 6.91
CA GLY A 98 9.34 14.51 7.90
C GLY A 98 8.19 13.86 8.67
N GLY A 99 6.95 14.00 8.19
CA GLY A 99 5.77 13.34 8.75
C GLY A 99 5.80 11.81 8.61
N MET A 100 5.17 11.12 9.58
CA MET A 100 5.06 9.66 9.58
C MET A 100 4.15 9.15 8.46
N GLN A 101 3.14 9.93 8.07
CA GLN A 101 2.18 9.58 7.01
C GLN A 101 2.90 9.31 5.69
N ASP A 102 3.71 10.27 5.22
CA ASP A 102 4.46 10.14 3.97
C ASP A 102 5.58 9.10 4.09
N PHE A 103 6.18 8.93 5.27
CA PHE A 103 7.16 7.86 5.52
C PHE A 103 6.58 6.47 5.25
N ASN A 104 5.37 6.19 5.73
CA ASN A 104 4.68 4.92 5.47
C ASN A 104 4.59 4.64 3.97
N TYR A 105 4.09 5.60 3.19
CA TYR A 105 3.88 5.42 1.76
C TYR A 105 5.19 5.33 0.96
N VAL A 106 6.23 6.08 1.34
CA VAL A 106 7.50 6.12 0.60
C VAL A 106 8.41 4.92 0.90
N TYR A 107 8.43 4.44 2.14
CA TYR A 107 9.40 3.45 2.60
C TYR A 107 8.80 2.07 2.91
N SER A 108 7.49 1.90 2.76
CA SER A 108 6.80 0.63 2.98
C SER A 108 5.70 0.40 1.94
N ASN A 109 4.92 -0.68 2.11
CA ASN A 109 3.69 -0.91 1.33
C ASN A 109 2.45 -0.22 1.93
N CYS A 110 2.58 0.43 3.09
CA CYS A 110 1.46 0.91 3.89
C CYS A 110 0.92 2.25 3.39
N PHE A 111 -0.39 2.31 3.20
CA PHE A 111 -1.12 3.54 2.86
C PHE A 111 -1.58 4.16 4.18
N ASP A 112 -1.01 5.29 4.57
CA ASP A 112 -1.33 5.98 5.82
C ASP A 112 -2.04 7.32 5.54
N ILE A 113 -3.06 7.62 6.34
CA ILE A 113 -3.73 8.93 6.36
C ILE A 113 -3.69 9.52 7.77
N THR A 114 -3.76 10.84 7.88
CA THR A 114 -3.81 11.54 9.17
C THR A 114 -5.24 11.98 9.44
N LEU A 115 -5.80 11.58 10.58
CA LEU A 115 -7.17 11.89 10.96
C LEU A 115 -7.17 12.92 12.09
N GLU A 116 -7.62 14.13 11.78
CA GLU A 116 -7.86 15.19 12.76
C GLU A 116 -9.29 15.05 13.29
N LEU A 117 -9.43 14.64 14.55
CA LEU A 117 -10.70 14.14 15.09
C LEU A 117 -11.58 15.22 15.72
N GLY A 118 -11.09 16.45 15.82
CA GLY A 118 -11.81 17.57 16.40
C GLY A 118 -10.89 18.70 16.83
N CYS A 119 -11.47 19.88 16.99
CA CYS A 119 -10.72 21.10 17.27
C CYS A 119 -10.10 21.14 18.68
N LEU A 120 -10.73 20.50 19.68
CA LEU A 120 -10.22 20.41 21.05
C LEU A 120 -9.12 19.35 21.10
N LYS A 121 -7.85 19.79 21.19
CA LYS A 121 -6.69 18.87 21.32
C LYS A 121 -6.75 18.03 22.59
N PHE A 122 -7.28 18.61 23.67
CA PHE A 122 -7.42 17.94 24.97
C PHE A 122 -8.82 18.25 25.51
N PRO A 123 -9.86 17.53 25.04
CA PRO A 123 -11.23 17.78 25.47
C PRO A 123 -11.45 17.30 26.92
N PRO A 124 -12.41 17.89 27.67
CA PRO A 124 -12.85 17.35 28.94
C PRO A 124 -13.37 15.91 28.81
N ASP A 125 -13.28 15.13 29.89
CA ASP A 125 -13.71 13.73 29.94
C ASP A 125 -15.19 13.53 29.53
N SER A 126 -16.04 14.52 29.79
CA SER A 126 -17.44 14.55 29.38
C SER A 126 -17.66 14.43 27.86
N TYR A 127 -16.66 14.76 27.04
CA TYR A 127 -16.74 14.64 25.58
C TYR A 127 -16.33 13.26 25.05
N LEU A 128 -15.68 12.41 25.85
CA LEU A 128 -15.10 11.15 25.35
C LEU A 128 -16.15 10.22 24.73
N ASN A 129 -17.35 10.14 25.32
CA ASN A 129 -18.44 9.35 24.76
C ASN A 129 -18.94 9.92 23.42
N THR A 130 -18.97 11.24 23.27
CA THR A 130 -19.34 11.89 22.00
C THR A 130 -18.32 11.56 20.92
N TYR A 131 -17.02 11.75 21.17
CA TYR A 131 -15.97 11.39 20.22
C TYR A 131 -16.04 9.92 19.81
N TRP A 132 -16.28 9.02 20.75
CA TRP A 132 -16.46 7.60 20.45
C TRP A 132 -17.65 7.35 19.52
N GLU A 133 -18.82 7.89 19.86
CA GLU A 133 -20.04 7.69 19.07
C GLU A 133 -19.92 8.27 17.66
N GLU A 134 -19.24 9.39 17.50
CA GLU A 134 -18.99 10.04 16.20
C GLU A 134 -17.98 9.29 15.34
N ASN A 135 -16.98 8.64 15.93
CA ASN A 135 -15.86 8.03 15.19
C ASN A 135 -15.99 6.52 14.99
N LYS A 136 -16.71 5.79 15.86
CA LYS A 136 -16.69 4.32 15.87
C LYS A 136 -17.04 3.67 14.53
N PHE A 137 -18.04 4.18 13.82
CA PHE A 137 -18.46 3.62 12.54
C PHE A 137 -17.48 3.98 11.41
N ALA A 138 -16.98 5.21 11.41
CA ALA A 138 -15.93 5.65 10.49
C ALA A 138 -14.65 4.81 10.64
N MET A 139 -14.21 4.56 11.88
CA MET A 139 -13.05 3.69 12.17
C MET A 139 -13.27 2.26 11.68
N ILE A 140 -14.43 1.67 11.95
CA ILE A 140 -14.74 0.30 11.49
C ILE A 140 -14.78 0.24 9.96
N ASN A 141 -15.41 1.21 9.29
CA ASN A 141 -15.46 1.25 7.84
C ASN A 141 -14.07 1.46 7.22
N PHE A 142 -13.24 2.30 7.84
CA PHE A 142 -11.86 2.53 7.41
C PHE A 142 -11.02 1.24 7.52
N ILE A 143 -11.09 0.53 8.64
CA ILE A 143 -10.43 -0.78 8.80
C ILE A 143 -10.87 -1.75 7.70
N ASN A 144 -12.17 -1.78 7.36
CA ASN A 144 -12.68 -2.64 6.29
C ASN A 144 -12.09 -2.31 4.90
N LYS A 145 -11.60 -1.07 4.66
CA LYS A 145 -10.99 -0.69 3.38
C LYS A 145 -9.66 -1.40 3.10
N VAL A 146 -9.04 -2.01 4.11
CA VAL A 146 -7.85 -2.87 3.92
C VAL A 146 -8.14 -4.08 3.02
N HIS A 147 -9.42 -4.44 2.86
CA HIS A 147 -9.88 -5.55 2.02
C HIS A 147 -10.33 -5.11 0.61
N MET A 148 -9.78 -4.01 0.09
CA MET A 148 -10.03 -3.56 -1.29
C MET A 148 -8.93 -4.00 -2.26
N GLY A 149 -9.15 -3.78 -3.55
CA GLY A 149 -8.16 -3.97 -4.59
C GLY A 149 -7.86 -5.44 -4.88
N ILE A 150 -6.58 -5.81 -4.84
CA ILE A 150 -6.11 -7.17 -5.11
C ILE A 150 -5.20 -7.68 -4.00
N LYS A 151 -5.16 -9.02 -3.87
CA LYS A 151 -4.19 -9.71 -3.02
C LYS A 151 -3.79 -11.03 -3.67
N GLY A 152 -2.68 -11.62 -3.25
CA GLY A 152 -2.31 -12.93 -3.78
C GLY A 152 -1.00 -13.44 -3.25
N LEU A 153 -0.58 -14.59 -3.78
CA LEU A 153 0.71 -15.22 -3.50
C LEU A 153 1.62 -15.15 -4.71
N VAL A 154 2.91 -14.95 -4.48
CA VAL A 154 3.95 -15.14 -5.48
C VAL A 154 4.79 -16.36 -5.11
N THR A 155 4.91 -17.28 -6.06
CA THR A 155 5.62 -18.55 -5.87
C THR A 155 6.64 -18.80 -6.99
N ASP A 156 7.57 -19.72 -6.75
CA ASP A 156 8.39 -20.38 -7.78
C ASP A 156 7.96 -21.84 -7.89
N SER A 157 7.47 -22.20 -9.07
CA SER A 157 6.96 -23.52 -9.41
C SER A 157 5.80 -23.99 -8.52
N GLY A 158 5.04 -23.04 -7.96
CA GLY A 158 3.94 -23.29 -7.02
C GLY A 158 4.35 -23.86 -5.65
N ILE A 159 5.65 -24.01 -5.38
CA ILE A 159 6.16 -24.71 -4.19
C ILE A 159 6.85 -23.74 -3.23
N TYR A 160 7.68 -22.84 -3.77
CA TYR A 160 8.49 -21.95 -2.95
C TYR A 160 7.90 -20.55 -2.93
N MET A 161 7.60 -20.03 -1.75
CA MET A 161 7.16 -18.64 -1.60
C MET A 161 8.29 -17.68 -1.93
N LEU A 162 7.98 -16.59 -2.65
CA LEU A 162 8.96 -15.59 -3.05
C LEU A 162 8.73 -14.28 -2.32
N SER A 163 9.66 -13.91 -1.45
CA SER A 163 9.72 -12.57 -0.85
C SER A 163 10.19 -11.53 -1.85
N ASP A 164 9.98 -10.24 -1.57
CA ASP A 164 10.56 -9.11 -2.31
C ASP A 164 10.34 -9.21 -3.83
N VAL A 165 9.15 -9.65 -4.23
CA VAL A 165 8.68 -9.60 -5.60
C VAL A 165 8.00 -8.27 -5.78
N THR A 166 8.44 -7.51 -6.78
CA THR A 166 7.84 -6.22 -7.10
C THR A 166 6.53 -6.45 -7.85
N ILE A 167 5.43 -5.96 -7.28
CA ILE A 167 4.10 -5.94 -7.90
C ILE A 167 3.83 -4.50 -8.36
N SER A 168 3.81 -4.30 -9.68
CA SER A 168 3.55 -3.00 -10.30
C SER A 168 2.21 -3.01 -11.03
N VAL A 169 1.51 -1.87 -11.00
CA VAL A 169 0.25 -1.67 -11.72
C VAL A 169 0.50 -0.67 -12.83
N ASP A 170 0.12 -1.03 -14.06
CA ASP A 170 0.27 -0.13 -15.21
C ASP A 170 -0.48 1.18 -14.99
N GLY A 171 0.18 2.30 -15.28
CA GLY A 171 -0.34 3.66 -15.02
C GLY A 171 -0.20 4.16 -13.57
N ILE A 172 0.25 3.35 -12.61
CA ILE A 172 0.47 3.79 -11.22
C ILE A 172 1.94 3.61 -10.84
N ASN A 173 2.68 4.73 -10.74
CA ASN A 173 4.11 4.73 -10.45
C ASN A 173 4.43 4.59 -8.95
N HIS A 174 3.87 3.56 -8.32
CA HIS A 174 4.17 3.19 -6.94
C HIS A 174 3.99 1.67 -6.78
N PRO A 175 5.05 0.87 -6.97
CA PRO A 175 4.98 -0.58 -6.80
C PRO A 175 4.96 -0.95 -5.31
N ILE A 176 4.50 -2.16 -5.02
CA ILE A 176 4.62 -2.79 -3.69
C ILE A 176 5.52 -4.03 -3.76
N LEU A 177 5.94 -4.53 -2.60
CA LEU A 177 6.71 -5.77 -2.48
C LEU A 177 5.88 -6.88 -1.83
N SER A 178 6.07 -8.14 -2.27
CA SER A 178 5.58 -9.30 -1.51
C SER A 178 6.33 -9.46 -0.18
N THR A 179 5.63 -9.95 0.84
CA THR A 179 6.22 -10.18 2.17
C THR A 179 7.19 -11.36 2.17
N LYS A 180 7.86 -11.61 3.30
CA LYS A 180 8.69 -12.81 3.50
C LYS A 180 7.96 -14.15 3.26
N TYR A 181 6.63 -14.16 3.29
CA TYR A 181 5.79 -15.33 3.04
C TYR A 181 5.21 -15.37 1.62
N GLY A 182 5.61 -14.43 0.76
CA GLY A 182 5.22 -14.38 -0.66
C GLY A 182 3.82 -13.83 -0.92
N ASP A 183 3.05 -13.52 0.11
CA ASP A 183 1.79 -12.79 -0.03
C ASP A 183 2.01 -11.31 -0.32
N TYR A 184 1.02 -10.67 -0.93
CA TYR A 184 1.03 -9.24 -1.21
C TYR A 184 -0.41 -8.70 -1.21
N PHE A 185 -0.54 -7.39 -0.97
CA PHE A 185 -1.82 -6.68 -0.91
C PHE A 185 -1.68 -5.34 -1.60
N ARG A 186 -2.45 -5.11 -2.66
CA ARG A 186 -2.45 -3.85 -3.41
C ARG A 186 -3.84 -3.25 -3.39
N LEU A 187 -4.01 -2.17 -2.63
CA LEU A 187 -5.22 -1.38 -2.63
C LEU A 187 -5.41 -0.74 -4.02
N LEU A 188 -6.60 -0.91 -4.60
CA LEU A 188 -7.01 -0.34 -5.87
C LEU A 188 -8.50 -0.01 -5.81
N LEU A 189 -8.89 1.04 -6.51
CA LEU A 189 -10.29 1.35 -6.77
C LEU A 189 -10.88 0.36 -7.78
N PRO A 190 -12.22 0.33 -7.93
CA PRO A 190 -12.84 -0.43 -9.01
C PRO A 190 -12.31 0.01 -10.38
N GLY A 191 -11.94 -0.96 -11.21
CA GLY A 191 -11.26 -0.68 -12.46
C GLY A 191 -10.66 -1.92 -13.10
N THR A 192 -10.16 -1.77 -14.33
CA THR A 192 -9.42 -2.83 -15.03
C THR A 192 -7.95 -2.43 -15.14
N TYR A 193 -7.07 -3.31 -14.69
CA TYR A 193 -5.64 -3.03 -14.55
C TYR A 193 -4.80 -4.11 -15.23
N VAL A 194 -3.60 -3.74 -15.64
CA VAL A 194 -2.53 -4.70 -15.98
C VAL A 194 -1.55 -4.71 -14.83
N VAL A 195 -1.44 -5.85 -14.15
CA VAL A 195 -0.59 -6.04 -12.97
C VAL A 195 0.59 -6.91 -13.37
N THR A 196 1.80 -6.48 -13.02
CA THR A 196 3.03 -7.20 -13.35
C THR A 196 3.78 -7.57 -12.07
N ALA A 197 4.12 -8.85 -11.94
CA ALA A 197 5.05 -9.35 -10.95
C ALA A 197 6.44 -9.45 -11.58
N SER A 198 7.46 -8.90 -10.91
CA SER A 198 8.85 -8.93 -11.36
C SER A 198 9.82 -9.18 -10.21
N LYS A 199 10.85 -9.98 -10.48
CA LYS A 199 11.94 -10.26 -9.53
C LYS A 199 13.21 -10.60 -10.30
N LYS A 200 14.36 -10.08 -9.86
CA LYS A 200 15.67 -10.41 -10.46
C LYS A 200 15.87 -11.93 -10.48
N GLY A 201 16.30 -12.45 -11.64
CA GLY A 201 16.49 -13.89 -11.85
C GLY A 201 15.22 -14.64 -12.29
N TYR A 202 14.08 -13.96 -12.39
CA TYR A 202 12.82 -14.48 -12.89
C TYR A 202 12.36 -13.70 -14.13
N THR A 203 11.61 -14.37 -15.00
CA THR A 203 10.88 -13.73 -16.09
C THR A 203 9.63 -13.07 -15.53
N SER A 204 9.46 -11.77 -15.77
CA SER A 204 8.27 -11.03 -15.33
C SER A 204 6.99 -11.60 -15.93
N GLN A 205 5.90 -11.52 -15.17
CA GLN A 205 4.57 -11.98 -15.58
C GLN A 205 3.56 -10.87 -15.43
N SER A 206 2.70 -10.69 -16.44
CA SER A 206 1.64 -9.68 -16.42
C SER A 206 0.27 -10.34 -16.52
N LYS A 207 -0.71 -9.83 -15.78
CA LYS A 207 -2.10 -10.28 -15.80
C LYS A 207 -3.02 -9.07 -15.92
N LYS A 208 -4.00 -9.17 -16.82
CA LYS A 208 -5.11 -8.22 -16.87
C LYS A 208 -6.18 -8.67 -15.88
N ILE A 209 -6.56 -7.79 -14.95
CA ILE A 209 -7.51 -8.07 -13.87
C ILE A 209 -8.58 -6.98 -13.79
N THR A 210 -9.73 -7.29 -13.21
CA THR A 210 -10.82 -6.34 -12.97
C THR A 210 -11.15 -6.36 -11.48
N VAL A 211 -11.09 -5.21 -10.82
CA VAL A 211 -11.54 -4.98 -9.45
C VAL A 211 -12.96 -4.43 -9.51
N ASP A 212 -13.92 -5.07 -8.84
CA ASP A 212 -15.33 -4.66 -8.83
C ASP A 212 -15.71 -3.75 -7.64
N GLY A 213 -14.88 -3.71 -6.60
CA GLY A 213 -15.10 -2.90 -5.39
C GLY A 213 -15.81 -3.60 -4.23
N THR A 214 -16.18 -4.87 -4.37
CA THR A 214 -16.91 -5.62 -3.33
C THR A 214 -15.97 -6.36 -2.39
N THR A 215 -14.99 -7.06 -2.95
CA THR A 215 -14.02 -7.89 -2.23
C THR A 215 -12.67 -7.83 -2.93
N PRO A 216 -11.55 -8.11 -2.24
CA PRO A 216 -10.24 -8.03 -2.87
C PRO A 216 -10.08 -9.23 -3.81
N VAL A 217 -9.72 -8.96 -5.06
CA VAL A 217 -9.57 -9.99 -6.09
C VAL A 217 -8.27 -10.78 -5.84
N ARG A 218 -8.37 -12.11 -5.79
CA ARG A 218 -7.19 -12.96 -5.64
C ARG A 218 -6.44 -13.10 -6.97
N VAL A 219 -5.16 -12.74 -6.97
CA VAL A 219 -4.29 -12.77 -8.15
C VAL A 219 -2.95 -13.40 -7.76
N ASP A 220 -2.77 -14.70 -8.01
CA ASP A 220 -1.51 -15.37 -7.68
C ASP A 220 -0.54 -15.33 -8.87
N PHE A 221 0.76 -15.30 -8.63
CA PHE A 221 1.82 -15.36 -9.66
C PHE A 221 2.74 -16.55 -9.42
N ASP A 222 3.01 -17.33 -10.47
CA ASP A 222 3.95 -18.47 -10.41
C ASP A 222 5.17 -18.15 -11.29
N MET A 223 6.18 -17.57 -10.66
CA MET A 223 7.33 -16.97 -11.31
C MET A 223 8.24 -18.03 -11.92
N ILE A 224 8.70 -17.76 -13.13
CA ILE A 224 9.56 -18.66 -13.88
C ILE A 224 11.00 -18.14 -13.82
N LYS A 225 11.96 -18.94 -13.31
CA LYS A 225 13.38 -18.59 -13.39
C LYS A 225 13.79 -18.27 -14.82
N SER A 226 14.55 -17.19 -15.00
CA SER A 226 15.02 -16.73 -16.31
C SER A 226 15.91 -17.80 -16.98
N SER A 227 16.02 -17.74 -18.31
CA SER A 227 16.88 -18.66 -19.07
C SER A 227 18.34 -18.64 -18.58
N THR A 228 18.86 -17.47 -18.21
CA THR A 228 20.20 -17.30 -17.64
C THR A 228 20.37 -18.00 -16.29
N GLU A 229 19.37 -17.91 -15.40
CA GLU A 229 19.39 -18.60 -14.11
C GLU A 229 19.14 -20.11 -14.21
N ARG A 230 18.36 -20.56 -15.20
CA ARG A 230 18.19 -21.99 -15.49
C ARG A 230 19.50 -22.64 -15.98
N VAL A 231 20.26 -21.92 -16.81
CA VAL A 231 21.58 -22.37 -17.31
C VAL A 231 22.59 -22.43 -16.17
N LYS A 232 22.64 -21.44 -15.27
CA LYS A 232 23.51 -21.48 -14.07
C LYS A 232 23.18 -22.63 -13.12
N ASN A 233 21.89 -22.94 -12.94
CA ASN A 233 21.44 -24.02 -12.05
C ASN A 233 21.39 -25.41 -12.71
N GLY A 234 22.00 -25.58 -13.89
CA GLY A 234 22.13 -26.89 -14.54
C GLY A 234 20.84 -27.46 -15.16
N TYR A 235 19.75 -26.69 -15.23
CA TYR A 235 18.53 -27.08 -15.92
C TYR A 235 18.58 -26.71 -17.41
N THR A 236 19.54 -27.28 -18.14
CA THR A 236 19.48 -27.34 -19.60
C THR A 236 18.85 -28.68 -20.00
N ARG A 237 17.56 -28.67 -20.39
CA ARG A 237 17.06 -29.74 -21.28
C ARG A 237 17.70 -29.54 -22.66
N ALA A 238 18.96 -29.96 -22.78
CA ALA A 238 19.57 -30.13 -24.08
C ALA A 238 18.81 -31.23 -24.82
N HIS A 239 17.95 -30.84 -25.75
CA HIS A 239 17.45 -31.78 -26.75
C HIS A 239 18.57 -31.99 -27.76
N VAL A 240 19.46 -32.93 -27.46
CA VAL A 240 20.42 -33.40 -28.45
C VAL A 240 19.66 -34.29 -29.43
N ARG A 241 19.38 -33.76 -30.63
CA ARG A 241 18.95 -34.59 -31.76
C ARG A 241 20.18 -35.29 -32.34
N ILE A 242 20.30 -36.59 -32.08
CA ILE A 242 21.14 -37.47 -32.89
C ILE A 242 20.20 -38.49 -33.54
N ASN A 243 20.10 -38.44 -34.87
CA ASN A 243 19.45 -39.43 -35.73
C ASN A 243 18.01 -39.86 -35.35
N GLY A 244 17.10 -38.89 -35.27
CA GLY A 244 15.67 -39.14 -35.51
C GLY A 244 14.88 -40.02 -34.53
N LYS A 245 15.41 -40.38 -33.35
CA LYS A 245 14.63 -41.06 -32.30
C LYS A 245 14.86 -40.46 -30.90
N LEU A 246 13.77 -40.05 -30.25
CA LEU A 246 13.74 -39.59 -28.86
C LEU A 246 14.08 -40.75 -27.91
N LYS A 247 15.23 -40.70 -27.25
CA LYS A 247 15.49 -41.51 -26.04
C LYS A 247 15.55 -40.59 -24.82
N LYS A 248 14.62 -40.78 -23.87
CA LYS A 248 14.74 -40.22 -22.51
C LYS A 248 15.85 -40.98 -21.79
N THR A 249 16.97 -40.31 -21.51
CA THR A 249 17.93 -40.79 -20.51
C THR A 249 18.16 -39.68 -19.50
N ALA A 250 17.85 -39.96 -18.23
CA ALA A 250 18.19 -39.10 -17.11
C ALA A 250 19.62 -39.45 -16.70
N ALA A 251 20.56 -38.53 -16.91
CA ALA A 251 21.91 -38.65 -16.38
C ALA A 251 22.02 -37.79 -15.11
N LYS A 252 22.26 -38.43 -13.96
CA LYS A 252 22.67 -37.78 -12.72
C LYS A 252 24.11 -37.30 -12.90
N GLY A 253 24.34 -35.98 -12.89
CA GLY A 253 25.67 -35.40 -12.94
C GLY A 253 26.37 -35.53 -11.58
N HIS A 254 27.47 -36.28 -11.54
CA HIS A 254 28.45 -36.20 -10.45
C HIS A 254 29.35 -34.98 -10.67
N ILE A 255 29.54 -34.19 -9.61
CA ILE A 255 30.40 -33.01 -9.57
C ILE A 255 31.86 -33.47 -9.46
N TYR A 256 32.71 -33.05 -10.40
CA TYR A 256 34.17 -33.08 -10.22
C TYR A 256 34.67 -31.65 -9.98
N HIS A 257 35.20 -31.41 -8.78
CA HIS A 257 36.01 -30.22 -8.50
C HIS A 257 37.38 -30.40 -9.15
N TRP A 258 37.80 -29.45 -9.99
CA TRP A 258 39.21 -29.28 -10.34
C TRP A 258 39.75 -28.07 -9.58
N LYS A 259 40.77 -28.31 -8.74
CA LYS A 259 41.65 -27.27 -8.21
C LYS A 259 42.65 -26.89 -9.32
N ALA A 260 42.81 -25.58 -9.52
CA ALA A 260 44.07 -24.94 -9.87
C ALA A 260 44.12 -23.63 -9.07
#